data_AF-A0A0F8YBH2-F1
#
_entry.id   AF-A0A0F8YBH2-F1
#
_cell.length_a   1.000
_cell.length_b   1.000
_cell.length_c   1.000
_cell.angle_alpha   90.00
_cell.angle_beta   90.00
_cell.angle_gamma   90.00
#
_symmetry.space_group_name_H-M   'P 1'
#
loop_
_entity.id
_entity.type
_entity.pdbx_description
1 polymer ?
#
loop_
_entity_poly.entity_id
_entity_poly.type
_entity_poly.pdbx_seq_one_letter_code
_entity_poly.pdbx_strand_id
1 'polypeptide(L)' 'MTFTMSIESTNAAFEDEGAEEVTRILRHVADQIKDGYTVGPVLDSNGNSVGVWSFDDGEHE' A
#
# COMPACT_ATOMS: atom_id res chain seq x y z
N MET A 1 12.57 4.29 12.84
CA MET A 1 12.01 4.02 11.50
C MET A 1 11.23 2.72 11.50
N THR A 2 9.91 2.85 11.44
CA THR A 2 8.92 1.77 11.37
C THR A 2 8.20 1.91 10.04
N PHE A 3 8.05 0.82 9.29
CA PHE A 3 7.18 0.78 8.12
C PHE A 3 5.81 0.23 8.53
N THR A 4 4.74 0.94 8.19
CA THR A 4 3.35 0.49 8.39
C THR A 4 2.62 0.54 7.07
N MET A 5 1.76 -0.45 6.80
CA MET A 5 0.88 -0.49 5.65
C MET A 5 -0.42 -1.19 6.00
N SER A 6 -1.55 -0.63 5.59
CA SER A 6 -2.88 -1.24 5.67
C SER A 6 -3.46 -1.45 4.27
N ILE A 7 -4.21 -2.55 4.10
CA ILE A 7 -4.94 -2.88 2.87
C ILE A 7 -6.32 -3.42 3.26
N GLU A 8 -7.37 -2.74 2.81
CA GLU A 8 -8.76 -3.16 2.92
C GLU A 8 -9.16 -3.95 1.67
N SER A 9 -9.08 -5.28 1.76
CA SER A 9 -9.31 -6.20 0.64
C SER A 9 -10.78 -6.61 0.46
N THR A 10 -11.72 -5.71 0.77
CA THR A 10 -13.17 -6.02 0.79
C THR A 10 -13.88 -5.67 -0.51
N ASN A 11 -13.18 -5.03 -1.46
CA ASN A 11 -13.76 -4.55 -2.71
C ASN A 11 -13.64 -5.58 -3.85
N ALA A 12 -14.31 -5.30 -4.97
CA ALA A 12 -14.39 -6.19 -6.13
C ALA A 12 -13.03 -6.53 -6.76
N ALA A 13 -11.99 -5.71 -6.56
CA ALA A 13 -10.65 -5.99 -7.11
C ALA A 13 -9.99 -7.21 -6.44
N PHE A 14 -10.50 -7.67 -5.29
CA PHE A 14 -9.93 -8.79 -4.54
C PHE A 14 -10.75 -10.09 -4.62
N GLU A 15 -11.90 -10.10 -5.31
CA GLU A 15 -12.86 -11.22 -5.26
C GLU A 15 -12.36 -12.51 -5.96
N ASP A 16 -11.71 -12.39 -7.12
CA ASP A 16 -11.25 -13.54 -7.90
C ASP A 16 -9.79 -13.92 -7.59
N GLU A 17 -8.91 -12.93 -7.53
CA GLU A 17 -7.45 -13.11 -7.45
C GLU A 17 -6.83 -12.19 -6.39
N GLY A 18 -7.42 -12.14 -5.18
CA GLY A 18 -6.98 -11.23 -4.12
C GLY A 18 -5.49 -11.33 -3.75
N ALA A 19 -4.87 -12.52 -3.84
CA ALA A 19 -3.43 -12.67 -3.61
C ALA A 19 -2.58 -12.02 -4.71
N GLU A 20 -3.03 -12.08 -5.96
CA GLU A 20 -2.35 -11.42 -7.08
C GLU A 20 -2.46 -9.90 -6.95
N GLU A 21 -3.64 -9.42 -6.56
CA GLU A 21 -3.89 -7.99 -6.36
C GLU A 21 -3.05 -7.42 -5.20
N VAL A 22 -2.97 -8.12 -4.08
CA VAL A 22 -2.05 -7.75 -2.98
C VAL A 22 -0.60 -7.75 -3.47
N THR A 23 -0.20 -8.73 -4.28
CA THR A 23 1.17 -8.78 -4.82
C THR A 23 1.46 -7.59 -5.74
N ARG A 24 0.51 -7.19 -6.59
CA ARG A 24 0.61 -6.01 -7.46
C ARG A 24 0.76 -4.73 -6.63
N ILE A 25 -0.05 -4.59 -5.59
CA ILE A 25 0.01 -3.47 -4.64
C ILE A 25 1.40 -3.39 -3.98
N LEU A 26 1.91 -4.51 -3.47
CA LEU A 26 3.22 -4.54 -2.82
C LEU A 26 4.36 -4.10 -3.75
N ARG A 27 4.30 -4.50 -5.03
CA ARG A 27 5.27 -4.04 -6.05
C ARG A 27 5.17 -2.55 -6.30
N HIS A 28 3.96 -2.02 -6.41
CA HIS A 28 3.74 -0.60 -6.61
C HIS A 28 4.28 0.24 -5.44
N VAL A 29 4.01 -0.17 -4.20
CA VAL A 29 4.54 0.49 -3.01
C VAL A 29 6.07 0.40 -2.97
N ALA A 30 6.66 -0.75 -3.34
CA ALA A 30 8.11 -0.89 -3.42
C ALA A 30 8.75 0.07 -4.43
N ASP A 31 8.12 0.27 -5.59
CA ASP A 31 8.57 1.25 -6.59
C ASP A 31 8.51 2.69 -6.04
N GLN A 32 7.42 3.06 -5.35
CA GLN A 32 7.32 4.37 -4.70
C GLN A 32 8.41 4.59 -3.63
N ILE A 33 8.68 3.57 -2.81
CA ILE A 33 9.76 3.65 -1.82
C ILE A 33 11.10 3.88 -2.52
N LYS A 34 11.37 3.17 -3.63
CA LYS A 34 12.60 3.32 -4.41
C LYS A 34 12.74 4.71 -5.03
N ASP A 35 11.63 5.34 -5.39
CA ASP A 35 11.59 6.71 -5.92
C ASP A 35 11.73 7.79 -4.83
N GLY A 36 11.83 7.39 -3.56
CA GLY A 36 12.10 8.28 -2.43
C GLY A 36 10.85 8.80 -1.72
N TYR A 37 9.67 8.27 -2.03
CA TYR A 37 8.47 8.54 -1.25
C TYR A 37 8.57 7.88 0.14
N THR A 38 8.01 8.53 1.16
CA THR A 38 8.00 8.02 2.54
C THR A 38 6.60 7.74 3.07
N VAL A 39 5.56 8.15 2.34
CA VAL A 39 4.15 7.95 2.65
C VAL A 39 3.35 7.98 1.36
N GLY A 40 2.28 7.19 1.28
CA GLY A 40 1.42 7.17 0.11
C GLY A 40 0.14 6.36 0.28
N PRO A 41 -0.87 6.59 -0.56
CA PRO A 41 -2.06 5.75 -0.60
C PRO A 41 -1.73 4.38 -1.17
N VAL A 42 -2.46 3.37 -0.74
CA VAL A 42 -2.49 2.06 -1.39
C VAL A 42 -3.64 2.04 -2.38
N LEU A 43 -3.36 1.81 -3.66
CA LEU A 43 -4.35 1.84 -4.72
C LEU A 43 -4.59 0.44 -5.31
N ASP A 44 -5.85 0.05 -5.46
CA ASP A 44 -6.24 -1.13 -6.21
C ASP A 44 -6.01 -0.96 -7.74
N SER A 45 -6.23 -2.01 -8.52
CA SER A 45 -6.02 -2.03 -9.97
C SER A 45 -6.97 -1.09 -10.73
N ASN A 46 -8.07 -0.69 -10.11
CA ASN A 46 -9.04 0.27 -10.64
C ASN A 46 -8.72 1.71 -10.22
N GLY A 47 -7.69 1.92 -9.39
CA GLY A 47 -7.29 3.23 -8.87
C GLY A 47 -8.03 3.69 -7.61
N ASN A 48 -8.82 2.81 -6.98
CA ASN A 48 -9.46 3.14 -5.71
C ASN A 48 -8.44 3.06 -4.57
N SER A 49 -8.51 4.01 -3.65
CA SER A 49 -7.73 3.93 -2.41
C SER A 49 -8.30 2.85 -1.50
N VAL A 50 -7.46 1.89 -1.13
CA VAL A 50 -7.79 0.75 -0.26
C VAL A 50 -6.92 0.71 0.99
N GLY A 51 -6.15 1.75 1.25
CA GLY A 51 -5.34 1.85 2.46
C GLY A 51 -4.26 2.91 2.35
N VAL A 52 -3.30 2.86 3.27
CA VAL A 52 -2.18 3.80 3.35
C VAL A 52 -0.92 3.07 3.79
N TRP A 53 0.23 3.53 3.32
CA TRP A 53 1.54 3.10 3.79
C TRP A 53 2.38 4.31 4.22
N SER A 54 3.27 4.13 5.19
CA SER A 54 4.20 5.17 5.63
C SER A 54 5.42 4.60 6.35
N PHE A 55 6.52 5.35 6.29
CA PHE A 55 7.60 5.28 7.26
C PHE A 55 7.34 6.29 8.38
N ASP A 56 7.46 5.83 9.62
CA ASP A 56 7.45 6.66 10.82
C ASP A 56 8.83 6.59 11.50
N ASP A 57 9.45 7.75 11.71
CA ASP A 57 10.75 7.81 12.39
C ASP A 57 10.63 7.77 13.92
N GLY A 58 9.41 7.79 14.47
CA GLY A 58 9.16 7.67 15.90
C GLY A 58 9.50 8.93 16.69
N GLU A 59 9.67 10.08 16.03
CA GLU A 59 9.80 11.38 16.69
C GLU A 59 8.41 11.91 17.07
N HIS A 60 7.77 11.18 17.98
CA HIS A 60 6.64 11.68 18.75
C HIS A 60 7.16 11.97 20.17
N GLU A 61 7.61 13.20 20.40
CA GLU A 61 7.90 13.75 21.74
C GLU A 61 6.63 13.86 22.60
#